data_AF-A0A7S3X164-F1
#
_entry.id   AF-A0A7S3X164-F1
#
_cell.length_a   1.000
_cell.length_b   1.000
_cell.length_c   1.000
_cell.angle_alpha   90.00
_cell.angle_beta   90.00
_cell.angle_gamma   90.00
#
_symmetry.space_group_name_H-M   'P 1'
#
loop_
_entity.id
_entity.type
_entity.pdbx_description
1 polymer ?
#
loop_
_entity_poly.entity_id
_entity_poly.type
_entity_poly.pdbx_seq_one_letter_code
_entity_poly.pdbx_strand_id
1 'polypeptide(L)'
;WTATALAVAGVACLELPGVIENGLAGLSLGDVVALGQPLGFGASYILLSQTMEEHPDDQTPLAALQCVLTALTFLVIASASTGLGPSELPWERMLPSGVDPLAPEVATAVMHEWTVPVAVAYTGLISTALTIWIQAHIFKRLPATDASVILATEPLWAVLCGYLLLGDALGMKDAVGGVFIMGALFISMGDGETETPAPNATGQSSE
;
A
#
# COMPACT_ATOMS: atom_id res chain seq x y z
N TRP A 1 -2.86 -16.42 16.36
CA TRP A 1 -3.56 -17.29 15.39
C TRP A 1 -5.05 -17.00 15.26
N THR A 2 -5.78 -16.89 16.37
CA THR A 2 -7.22 -16.52 16.38
C THR A 2 -7.47 -15.15 15.75
N ALA A 3 -6.70 -14.13 16.15
CA ALA A 3 -6.76 -12.79 15.54
C ALA A 3 -6.49 -12.84 14.03
N THR A 4 -5.44 -13.54 13.60
CA THR A 4 -5.10 -13.72 12.18
C THR A 4 -6.24 -14.37 11.39
N ALA A 5 -6.82 -15.46 11.90
CA ALA A 5 -7.93 -16.14 11.23
C ALA A 5 -9.16 -15.25 11.10
N LEU A 6 -9.44 -14.45 12.12
CA LEU A 6 -10.56 -13.52 12.13
C LEU A 6 -10.33 -12.35 11.16
N ALA A 7 -9.11 -11.82 11.08
CA ALA A 7 -8.75 -10.79 10.11
C ALA A 7 -8.90 -11.32 8.67
N VAL A 8 -8.37 -12.51 8.37
CA VAL A 8 -8.51 -13.15 7.04
C VAL A 8 -9.97 -13.39 6.69
N ALA A 9 -10.78 -13.88 7.65
CA ALA A 9 -12.22 -14.07 7.44
C ALA A 9 -12.94 -12.73 7.19
N GLY A 10 -12.57 -11.66 7.90
CA GLY A 10 -13.13 -10.33 7.71
C GLY A 10 -12.85 -9.78 6.32
N VAL A 11 -11.60 -9.86 5.85
CA VAL A 11 -11.21 -9.47 4.48
C VAL A 11 -11.97 -10.31 3.45
N ALA A 12 -12.08 -11.62 3.66
CA ALA A 12 -12.86 -12.48 2.78
C ALA A 12 -14.34 -12.06 2.72
N CYS A 13 -14.97 -11.70 3.84
CA CYS A 13 -16.35 -11.21 3.84
C CYS A 13 -16.55 -9.92 3.03
N LEU A 14 -15.54 -9.04 3.00
CA LEU A 14 -15.59 -7.79 2.23
C LEU A 14 -15.41 -8.03 0.73
N GLU A 15 -14.44 -8.86 0.36
CA GLU A 15 -13.92 -8.97 -1.02
C GLU A 15 -14.50 -10.15 -1.83
N LEU A 16 -14.71 -11.33 -1.21
CA LEU A 16 -15.17 -12.52 -1.95
C LEU A 16 -16.54 -12.37 -2.64
N PRO A 17 -17.55 -11.70 -2.04
CA PRO A 17 -18.85 -11.59 -2.69
C PRO A 17 -18.77 -10.96 -4.08
N GLY A 18 -17.95 -9.92 -4.25
CA GLY A 18 -17.75 -9.28 -5.56
C GLY A 18 -17.12 -10.24 -6.58
N VAL A 19 -16.19 -11.10 -6.16
CA VAL A 19 -15.57 -12.10 -7.04
C VAL A 19 -16.56 -13.20 -7.43
N ILE A 20 -17.38 -13.65 -6.48
CA ILE A 20 -18.38 -14.70 -6.71
C ILE A 20 -19.49 -14.20 -7.65
N GLU A 21 -19.99 -12.98 -7.43
CA GLU A 21 -21.04 -12.37 -8.26
C GLU A 21 -20.59 -12.17 -9.71
N ASN A 22 -19.33 -11.78 -9.93
CA ASN A 22 -18.75 -11.61 -11.26
C ASN A 22 -18.34 -12.94 -11.94
N GLY A 23 -18.40 -14.06 -11.20
CA GLY A 23 -18.16 -15.40 -11.69
C GLY A 23 -16.68 -15.79 -11.80
N LEU A 24 -16.37 -17.06 -11.50
CA LEU A 24 -15.01 -17.62 -11.55
C LEU A 24 -14.42 -17.71 -12.97
N ALA A 25 -15.20 -17.38 -14.00
CA ALA A 25 -14.74 -17.31 -15.39
C ALA A 25 -13.70 -16.19 -15.62
N GLY A 26 -13.59 -15.23 -14.70
CA GLY A 26 -12.57 -14.17 -14.72
C GLY A 26 -11.19 -14.59 -14.20
N LEU A 27 -11.05 -15.82 -13.64
CA LEU A 27 -9.75 -16.29 -13.15
C LEU A 27 -8.74 -16.39 -14.29
N SER A 28 -7.59 -15.75 -14.08
CA SER A 28 -6.51 -15.60 -15.03
C SER A 28 -5.19 -16.09 -14.45
N LEU A 29 -4.18 -16.25 -15.31
CA LEU A 29 -2.81 -16.49 -14.84
C LEU A 29 -2.31 -15.34 -13.94
N GLY A 30 -2.82 -14.13 -14.16
CA GLY A 30 -2.53 -12.96 -13.34
C GLY A 30 -2.93 -13.16 -11.87
N ASP A 31 -4.06 -13.80 -11.61
CA ASP A 31 -4.54 -14.08 -10.25
C ASP A 31 -3.63 -15.08 -9.53
N VAL A 32 -3.12 -16.08 -10.25
CA VAL A 32 -2.16 -17.05 -9.69
C VAL A 32 -0.83 -16.36 -9.35
N VAL A 33 -0.38 -15.45 -10.21
CA VAL A 33 0.83 -14.64 -9.94
C VAL A 33 0.59 -13.70 -8.77
N ALA A 34 -0.62 -13.13 -8.65
CA ALA A 34 -1.02 -12.25 -7.56
C ALA A 34 -0.99 -12.93 -6.19
N LEU A 35 -1.21 -14.25 -6.11
CA LEU A 35 -1.02 -15.02 -4.87
C LEU A 35 0.43 -14.99 -4.33
N GLY A 36 1.41 -14.61 -5.15
CA GLY A 36 2.77 -14.35 -4.71
C GLY A 36 2.93 -13.03 -3.94
N GLN A 37 2.03 -12.06 -4.14
CA GLN A 37 2.13 -10.73 -3.54
C GLN A 37 2.09 -10.76 -2.00
N PRO A 38 1.17 -11.49 -1.32
CA PRO A 38 1.17 -11.55 0.15
C PRO A 38 2.48 -12.07 0.74
N LEU A 39 3.12 -13.05 0.07
CA LEU A 39 4.42 -13.58 0.50
C LEU A 39 5.53 -12.54 0.30
N GLY A 40 5.53 -11.86 -0.84
CA GLY A 40 6.51 -10.80 -1.15
C GLY A 40 6.41 -9.62 -0.19
N PHE A 41 5.21 -9.12 0.06
CA PHE A 41 4.96 -8.03 1.02
C PHE A 41 5.26 -8.45 2.46
N GLY A 42 4.86 -9.65 2.88
CA GLY A 42 5.18 -10.15 4.22
C GLY A 42 6.69 -10.30 4.45
N ALA A 43 7.40 -10.88 3.48
CA ALA A 43 8.86 -11.02 3.56
C ALA A 43 9.59 -9.67 3.55
N SER A 44 9.12 -8.70 2.76
CA SER A 44 9.74 -7.37 2.72
C SER A 44 9.62 -6.64 4.05
N TYR A 45 8.53 -6.82 4.80
CA TYR A 45 8.36 -6.21 6.13
C TYR A 45 9.24 -6.85 7.20
N ILE A 46 9.42 -8.16 7.16
CA ILE A 46 10.36 -8.85 8.05
C ILE A 46 11.78 -8.33 7.79
N LEU A 47 12.19 -8.27 6.52
CA LEU A 47 13.50 -7.76 6.14
C LEU A 47 13.66 -6.28 6.51
N LEU A 48 12.61 -5.47 6.32
CA LEU A 48 12.61 -4.06 6.70
C LEU A 48 12.76 -3.89 8.21
N SER A 49 12.05 -4.67 9.03
CA SER A 49 12.18 -4.68 10.49
C SER A 49 13.61 -5.00 10.91
N GLN A 50 14.17 -6.10 10.39
CA GLN A 50 15.54 -6.53 10.68
C GLN A 50 16.57 -5.45 10.28
N THR A 51 16.41 -4.88 9.08
CA THR A 51 17.31 -3.83 8.59
C THR A 51 17.24 -2.58 9.47
N MET A 52 16.06 -2.20 9.95
CA MET A 52 15.89 -1.03 10.82
C MET A 52 16.33 -1.27 12.27
N GLU A 53 16.33 -2.52 12.72
CA GLU A 53 16.94 -2.92 14.00
C GLU A 53 18.48 -2.87 13.93
N GLU A 54 19.08 -3.34 12.84
CA GLU A 54 20.54 -3.33 12.64
C GLU A 54 21.07 -1.92 12.31
N HIS A 55 20.35 -1.16 11.49
CA HIS A 55 20.75 0.14 10.95
C HIS A 55 19.68 1.21 11.17
N PRO A 56 19.38 1.59 12.42
CA PRO A 56 18.28 2.49 12.71
C PRO A 56 18.45 3.87 12.07
N ASP A 57 19.67 4.41 11.91
CA ASP A 57 19.84 5.76 11.35
C ASP A 57 19.64 5.83 9.82
N ASP A 58 19.55 4.68 9.13
CA ASP A 58 19.54 4.60 7.66
C ASP A 58 18.13 4.59 7.03
N GLN A 59 17.10 4.98 7.78
CA GLN A 59 15.70 5.02 7.31
C GLN A 59 15.48 5.80 6.01
N THR A 60 16.15 6.95 5.86
CA THR A 60 15.93 7.86 4.73
C THR A 60 16.64 7.34 3.48
N PRO A 61 17.92 6.94 3.55
CA PRO A 61 18.55 6.20 2.47
C PRO A 61 17.77 4.95 2.04
N LEU A 62 17.24 4.18 3.00
CA LEU A 62 16.47 2.98 2.69
C LEU A 62 15.14 3.29 1.97
N ALA A 63 14.39 4.28 2.46
CA ALA A 63 13.17 4.75 1.81
C ALA A 63 13.43 5.28 0.39
N ALA A 64 14.53 6.03 0.20
CA ALA A 64 14.94 6.52 -1.11
C ALA A 64 15.30 5.37 -2.06
N LEU A 65 16.03 4.36 -1.57
CA LEU A 65 16.36 3.17 -2.35
C LEU A 65 15.10 2.41 -2.77
N GLN A 66 14.14 2.22 -1.86
CA GLN A 66 12.85 1.60 -2.18
C GLN A 66 12.10 2.39 -3.26
N CYS A 67 12.02 3.73 -3.15
CA CYS A 67 11.40 4.57 -4.17
C CYS A 67 12.07 4.44 -5.55
N VAL A 68 13.41 4.42 -5.59
CA VAL A 68 14.17 4.25 -6.84
C VAL A 68 13.91 2.88 -7.45
N LEU A 69 13.95 1.81 -6.64
CA LEU A 69 13.67 0.45 -7.13
C LEU A 69 12.25 0.34 -7.65
N THR A 70 11.26 0.88 -6.94
CA THR A 70 9.87 0.94 -7.40
C THR A 70 9.75 1.67 -8.74
N ALA A 71 10.36 2.85 -8.88
CA ALA A 71 10.35 3.60 -10.13
C ALA A 71 10.98 2.83 -11.30
N LEU A 72 12.13 2.18 -11.07
CA LEU A 72 12.80 1.35 -12.07
C LEU A 72 11.96 0.14 -12.47
N THR A 73 11.31 -0.53 -11.51
CA THR A 73 10.41 -1.65 -11.80
C THR A 73 9.24 -1.22 -12.67
N PHE A 74 8.58 -0.10 -12.34
CA PHE A 74 7.48 0.41 -13.16
C PHE A 74 7.94 0.87 -14.54
N LEU A 75 9.15 1.43 -14.66
CA LEU A 75 9.72 1.79 -15.96
C LEU A 75 9.96 0.54 -16.83
N VAL A 76 10.49 -0.53 -16.27
CA VAL A 76 10.68 -1.81 -16.96
C VAL A 76 9.33 -2.40 -17.38
N ILE A 77 8.34 -2.39 -16.50
CA ILE A 77 6.98 -2.87 -16.82
C ILE A 77 6.38 -2.04 -17.95
N ALA A 78 6.49 -0.71 -17.90
CA ALA A 78 5.98 0.18 -18.93
C ALA A 78 6.63 -0.12 -20.29
N SER A 79 7.96 -0.19 -20.35
CA SER A 79 8.70 -0.55 -21.57
C SER A 79 8.34 -1.94 -22.09
N ALA A 80 8.23 -2.94 -21.22
CA ALA A 80 7.84 -4.28 -21.61
C ALA A 80 6.39 -4.34 -22.16
N SER A 81 5.49 -3.55 -21.57
CA SER A 81 4.08 -3.50 -21.98
C SER A 81 3.85 -2.82 -23.33
N THR A 82 4.68 -1.83 -23.69
CA THR A 82 4.58 -1.09 -24.96
C THR A 82 5.51 -1.65 -26.04
N GLY A 83 6.51 -2.45 -25.66
CA GLY A 83 7.58 -2.91 -26.56
C GLY A 83 8.58 -1.81 -26.94
N LEU A 84 8.54 -0.66 -26.26
CA LEU A 84 9.39 0.50 -26.54
C LEU A 84 10.55 0.60 -25.55
N GLY A 85 11.67 1.18 -26.00
CA GLY A 85 12.76 1.52 -25.11
C GLY A 85 12.34 2.58 -24.07
N PRO A 86 12.98 2.66 -22.89
CA PRO A 86 12.61 3.65 -21.86
C PRO A 86 12.64 5.10 -22.35
N SER A 87 13.56 5.43 -23.26
CA SER A 87 13.66 6.76 -23.86
C SER A 87 12.59 7.06 -24.92
N GLU A 88 11.94 6.03 -25.44
CA GLU A 88 10.94 6.11 -26.52
C GLU A 88 9.50 6.04 -25.99
N LEU A 89 9.33 5.90 -24.68
CA LEU A 89 8.01 5.98 -24.05
C LEU A 89 7.35 7.33 -24.36
N PRO A 90 6.01 7.39 -24.43
CA PRO A 90 5.26 8.59 -24.81
C PRO A 90 5.25 9.62 -23.68
N TRP A 91 6.43 10.11 -23.30
CA TRP A 91 6.65 11.07 -22.24
C TRP A 91 5.89 12.37 -22.47
N GLU A 92 5.61 12.71 -23.73
CA GLU A 92 4.79 13.86 -24.12
C GLU A 92 3.37 13.80 -23.55
N ARG A 93 2.84 12.62 -23.24
CA ARG A 93 1.51 12.46 -22.63
C ARG A 93 1.49 12.70 -21.12
N MET A 94 2.66 12.86 -20.48
CA MET A 94 2.75 13.11 -19.05
C MET A 94 2.65 14.60 -18.68
N LEU A 95 2.84 15.50 -19.65
CA LEU A 95 2.78 16.94 -19.43
C LEU A 95 1.59 17.54 -20.17
N PRO A 96 0.97 18.61 -19.64
CA PRO A 96 -0.09 19.33 -20.32
C PRO A 96 0.40 19.77 -21.71
N SER A 97 -0.31 19.35 -22.75
CA SER A 97 -0.07 19.86 -24.10
C SER A 97 -0.83 21.18 -24.23
N GLY A 98 -0.15 22.24 -24.66
CA GLY A 98 -0.61 23.62 -24.50
C GLY A 98 -2.10 23.84 -24.79
N VAL A 99 -2.81 24.41 -23.82
CA VAL A 99 -4.24 24.73 -23.94
C VAL A 99 -4.39 26.01 -24.76
N ASP A 100 -5.22 26.01 -25.81
CA ASP A 100 -5.52 27.23 -26.57
C ASP A 100 -6.20 28.25 -25.63
N PRO A 101 -5.56 29.39 -25.30
CA PRO A 101 -6.08 30.37 -24.36
C PRO A 101 -7.36 31.05 -24.82
N LEU A 102 -7.72 30.91 -26.10
CA LEU A 102 -8.88 31.54 -26.72
C LEU A 102 -10.06 30.58 -26.91
N ALA A 103 -9.92 29.31 -26.51
CA ALA A 103 -11.02 28.36 -26.61
C ALA A 103 -12.19 28.75 -25.68
N PRO A 104 -13.46 28.63 -26.11
CA PRO A 104 -14.63 28.94 -25.27
C PRO A 104 -14.69 28.13 -23.97
N GLU A 105 -13.96 27.00 -23.92
CA GLU A 105 -13.93 26.02 -22.84
C GLU A 105 -12.55 25.93 -22.17
N VAL A 106 -11.75 27.01 -22.19
CA VAL A 106 -10.39 27.02 -21.60
C VAL A 106 -10.36 26.47 -20.18
N ALA A 107 -11.34 26.82 -19.33
CA ALA A 107 -11.34 26.37 -17.94
C ALA A 107 -11.47 24.83 -17.79
N THR A 108 -12.37 24.20 -18.54
CA THR A 108 -12.56 22.73 -18.53
C THR A 108 -11.40 22.03 -19.24
N ALA A 109 -10.88 22.60 -20.33
CA ALA A 109 -9.71 22.09 -21.04
C ALA A 109 -8.45 22.14 -20.17
N VAL A 110 -8.22 23.24 -19.43
CA VAL A 110 -7.13 23.35 -18.45
C VAL A 110 -7.29 22.29 -17.36
N MET A 111 -8.47 22.14 -16.75
CA MET A 111 -8.64 21.12 -15.70
C MET A 111 -8.38 19.70 -16.22
N HIS A 112 -8.82 19.38 -17.44
CA HIS A 112 -8.60 18.07 -18.05
C HIS A 112 -7.12 17.79 -18.32
N GLU A 113 -6.39 18.75 -18.91
CA GLU A 113 -4.95 18.63 -19.19
C GLU A 113 -4.11 18.43 -17.91
N TRP A 114 -4.49 19.07 -16.80
CA TRP A 114 -3.78 18.94 -15.53
C TRP A 114 -4.18 17.69 -14.72
N THR A 115 -5.24 16.97 -15.11
CA THR A 115 -5.73 15.81 -14.35
C THR A 115 -4.67 14.71 -14.24
N VAL A 116 -4.04 14.33 -15.36
CA VAL A 116 -3.03 13.25 -15.38
C VAL A 116 -1.75 13.64 -14.62
N PRO A 117 -1.10 14.79 -14.89
CA PRO A 117 0.11 15.19 -14.14
C PRO A 117 -0.13 15.31 -12.64
N VAL A 118 -1.27 15.89 -12.22
CA VAL A 118 -1.61 16.03 -10.80
C VAL A 118 -1.86 14.66 -10.17
N ALA A 119 -2.56 13.76 -10.85
CA ALA A 119 -2.76 12.40 -10.36
C ALA A 119 -1.43 11.63 -10.21
N VAL A 120 -0.52 11.74 -11.19
CA VAL A 120 0.81 11.12 -11.14
C VAL A 120 1.66 11.72 -10.00
N ALA A 121 1.64 13.04 -9.83
CA ALA A 121 2.36 13.69 -8.74
C ALA A 121 1.80 13.27 -7.37
N TYR A 122 0.48 13.18 -7.23
CA TYR A 122 -0.17 12.72 -6.01
C TYR A 122 0.18 11.26 -5.70
N THR A 123 0.03 10.35 -6.66
CA THR A 123 0.32 8.92 -6.43
C THR A 123 1.81 8.65 -6.21
N GLY A 124 2.70 9.37 -6.89
CA GLY A 124 4.15 9.25 -6.71
C GLY A 124 4.65 9.85 -5.39
N LEU A 125 4.31 11.10 -5.10
CA LEU A 125 4.85 11.82 -3.94
C LEU A 125 4.11 11.48 -2.65
N ILE A 126 2.78 11.53 -2.67
CA ILE A 126 1.96 11.36 -1.46
C ILE A 126 1.66 9.89 -1.22
N SER A 127 1.15 9.18 -2.23
CA SER A 127 0.74 7.78 -2.01
C SER A 127 1.92 6.80 -1.93
N THR A 128 3.08 7.12 -2.52
CA THR A 128 4.22 6.19 -2.60
C THR A 128 5.42 6.69 -1.77
N ALA A 129 6.01 7.83 -2.11
CA ALA A 129 7.24 8.25 -1.45
C ALA A 129 7.03 8.57 0.05
N LEU A 130 5.96 9.31 0.38
CA LEU A 130 5.64 9.63 1.76
C LEU A 130 5.26 8.39 2.57
N THR A 131 4.47 7.46 2.01
CA THR A 131 4.07 6.23 2.70
C THR A 131 5.27 5.31 2.96
N ILE A 132 6.16 5.14 1.98
CA ILE A 132 7.42 4.39 2.13
C ILE A 132 8.30 5.03 3.21
N TRP A 133 8.41 6.36 3.22
CA TRP A 133 9.21 7.06 4.22
C TRP A 133 8.63 6.93 5.64
N ILE A 134 7.31 7.13 5.80
CA ILE A 134 6.61 6.91 7.07
C ILE A 134 6.78 5.45 7.53
N GLN A 135 6.66 4.50 6.60
CA GLN A 135 6.83 3.09 6.89
C GLN A 135 8.22 2.79 7.43
N ALA A 136 9.29 3.18 6.73
CA ALA A 136 10.66 3.00 7.21
C ALA A 136 10.88 3.64 8.58
N HIS A 137 10.22 4.77 8.86
CA HIS A 137 10.28 5.42 10.17
C HIS A 137 9.56 4.63 11.28
N ILE A 138 8.39 4.05 10.98
CA ILE A 138 7.58 3.29 11.95
C ILE A 138 8.26 1.97 12.33
N PHE A 139 8.82 1.26 11.34
CA PHE A 139 9.45 -0.06 11.55
C PHE A 139 10.69 -0.03 12.46
N LYS A 140 11.18 1.17 12.83
CA LYS A 140 12.17 1.33 13.91
C LYS A 140 11.66 1.02 15.30
N ARG A 141 10.34 1.12 15.49
CA ARG A 141 9.70 1.14 16.81
C ARG A 141 8.58 0.12 16.95
N LEU A 142 8.23 -0.53 15.84
CA LEU A 142 7.07 -1.41 15.78
C LEU A 142 7.51 -2.75 15.17
N PRO A 143 7.32 -3.88 15.87
CA PRO A 143 7.62 -5.19 15.32
C PRO A 143 6.70 -5.49 14.12
N ALA A 144 7.18 -6.32 13.20
CA ALA A 144 6.45 -6.67 11.97
C ALA A 144 5.05 -7.27 12.25
N THR A 145 4.88 -7.98 13.36
CA THR A 145 3.58 -8.53 13.79
C THR A 145 2.55 -7.42 14.02
N ASP A 146 2.89 -6.41 14.80
CA ASP A 146 1.97 -5.29 15.09
C ASP A 146 1.69 -4.46 13.84
N ALA A 147 2.70 -4.27 12.99
CA ALA A 147 2.52 -3.60 11.70
C ALA A 147 1.52 -4.34 10.80
N SER A 148 1.58 -5.67 10.76
CA SER A 148 0.65 -6.50 9.97
C SER A 148 -0.80 -6.37 10.44
N VAL A 149 -1.01 -6.22 11.75
CA VAL A 149 -2.33 -6.04 12.36
C VAL A 149 -2.91 -4.68 12.00
N ILE A 150 -2.08 -3.63 12.01
CA ILE A 150 -2.48 -2.29 11.55
C ILE A 150 -2.84 -2.31 10.06
N LEU A 151 -2.05 -2.97 9.22
CA LEU A 151 -2.30 -3.05 7.78
C LEU A 151 -3.56 -3.85 7.44
N ALA A 152 -3.92 -4.85 8.26
CA ALA A 152 -5.19 -5.57 8.12
C ALA A 152 -6.43 -4.66 8.26
N THR A 153 -6.27 -3.42 8.74
CA THR A 153 -7.36 -2.42 8.81
C THR A 153 -7.58 -1.65 7.51
N GLU A 154 -6.72 -1.78 6.51
CA GLU A 154 -6.81 -1.07 5.23
C GLU A 154 -8.21 -1.18 4.57
N PRO A 155 -8.85 -2.36 4.49
CA PRO A 155 -10.19 -2.48 3.90
C PRO A 155 -11.26 -1.68 4.64
N LEU A 156 -11.10 -1.45 5.95
CA LEU A 156 -12.04 -0.61 6.72
C LEU A 156 -11.96 0.85 6.29
N TRP A 157 -10.74 1.34 6.08
CA TRP A 157 -10.52 2.70 5.58
C TRP A 157 -11.01 2.85 4.14
N ALA A 158 -10.83 1.83 3.30
CA ALA A 158 -11.37 1.82 1.94
C ALA A 158 -12.90 1.94 1.93
N VAL A 159 -13.60 1.12 2.73
CA VAL A 159 -15.06 1.19 2.87
C VAL A 159 -15.52 2.55 3.42
N LEU A 160 -14.84 3.07 4.45
CA LEU A 160 -15.17 4.37 5.05
C LEU A 160 -15.00 5.52 4.04
N CYS A 161 -13.90 5.53 3.29
CA CYS A 161 -13.66 6.52 2.25
C CYS A 161 -14.65 6.39 1.09
N GLY A 162 -15.02 5.17 0.66
CA GLY A 162 -16.07 4.95 -0.34
C GLY A 162 -17.41 5.52 0.10
N TYR A 163 -17.82 5.25 1.34
CA TYR A 163 -19.04 5.83 1.92
C TYR A 163 -19.00 7.37 1.99
N LEU A 164 -17.91 7.96 2.49
CA LEU A 164 -17.83 9.40 2.73
C LEU A 164 -17.58 10.23 1.45
N LEU A 165 -16.76 9.73 0.53
CA LEU A 165 -16.30 10.49 -0.64
C LEU A 165 -17.07 10.14 -1.91
N LEU A 166 -17.44 8.87 -2.09
CA LEU A 166 -18.14 8.38 -3.28
C LEU A 166 -19.65 8.22 -3.05
N GLY A 167 -20.09 8.17 -1.79
CA GLY A 167 -21.49 7.97 -1.42
C GLY A 167 -21.95 6.52 -1.55
N ASP A 168 -21.01 5.57 -1.47
CA ASP A 168 -21.31 4.13 -1.55
C ASP A 168 -22.24 3.70 -0.41
N ALA A 169 -23.19 2.79 -0.68
CA ALA A 169 -24.08 2.28 0.35
C ALA A 169 -23.38 1.20 1.21
N LEU A 170 -23.43 1.33 2.53
CA LEU A 170 -22.94 0.31 3.45
C LEU A 170 -23.91 -0.88 3.48
N GLY A 171 -23.42 -2.03 3.01
CA GLY A 171 -24.14 -3.29 3.01
C GLY A 171 -23.87 -4.14 4.25
N MET A 172 -24.61 -5.25 4.36
CA MET A 172 -24.44 -6.22 5.45
C MET A 172 -23.03 -6.85 5.45
N LYS A 173 -22.45 -7.05 4.26
CA LYS A 173 -21.08 -7.57 4.11
C LYS A 173 -20.04 -6.65 4.73
N ASP A 174 -20.23 -5.33 4.60
CA ASP A 174 -19.31 -4.30 5.12
C ASP A 174 -19.33 -4.28 6.64
N ALA A 175 -20.53 -4.43 7.23
CA ALA A 175 -20.70 -4.56 8.67
C ALA A 175 -20.08 -5.85 9.22
N VAL A 176 -20.34 -7.01 8.61
CA VAL A 176 -19.81 -8.30 9.08
C VAL A 176 -18.29 -8.36 8.95
N GLY A 177 -17.74 -7.98 7.79
CA GLY A 177 -16.30 -7.89 7.58
C GLY A 177 -15.65 -6.90 8.55
N GLY A 178 -16.29 -5.75 8.76
CA GLY A 178 -15.88 -4.75 9.73
C GLY A 178 -15.75 -5.28 11.15
N VAL A 179 -16.77 -5.98 11.63
CA VAL A 179 -16.78 -6.58 12.99
C VAL A 179 -15.67 -7.62 13.14
N PHE A 180 -15.41 -8.44 12.13
CA PHE A 180 -14.33 -9.43 12.17
C PHE A 180 -12.95 -8.77 12.25
N ILE A 181 -12.67 -7.77 11.41
CA ILE A 181 -11.39 -7.06 11.46
C ILE A 181 -11.20 -6.35 12.80
N MET A 182 -12.23 -5.63 13.28
CA MET A 182 -12.15 -4.96 14.60
C MET A 182 -11.98 -5.97 15.74
N GLY A 183 -12.68 -7.10 15.70
CA GLY A 183 -12.51 -8.18 16.68
C GLY A 183 -11.10 -8.76 16.67
N ALA A 184 -10.48 -8.88 15.49
CA ALA A 184 -9.10 -9.33 15.36
C ALA A 184 -8.13 -8.38 16.05
N LEU A 185 -8.31 -7.06 15.89
CA LEU A 185 -7.51 -6.05 16.59
C LEU A 185 -7.63 -6.17 18.10
N PHE A 186 -8.85 -6.31 18.62
CA PHE A 186 -9.09 -6.43 20.06
C PHE A 186 -8.43 -7.67 20.66
N ILE A 187 -8.50 -8.81 19.98
CA ILE A 187 -7.83 -10.04 20.42
C ILE A 187 -6.31 -9.87 20.37
N SER A 188 -5.79 -9.29 19.29
CA SER A 188 -4.35 -9.09 19.12
C SER A 188 -3.75 -8.19 20.20
N MET A 189 -4.46 -7.14 20.62
CA MET A 189 -4.01 -6.27 21.72
C MET A 189 -3.94 -7.00 23.06
N GLY A 190 -4.81 -7.99 23.30
CA GLY A 190 -4.80 -8.77 24.54
C GLY A 190 -3.66 -9.79 24.63
N ASP A 191 -3.12 -10.23 23.49
CA ASP A 191 -2.01 -11.21 23.44
C ASP A 191 -0.62 -10.55 23.59
N GLY A 192 -0.52 -9.23 23.38
CA GLY A 192 0.74 -8.46 23.33
C GLY A 192 1.47 -8.23 24.67
N GLU A 193 0.94 -8.70 25.81
CA GLU A 193 1.61 -8.57 27.12
C GLU A 193 2.72 -9.61 27.37
N THR A 194 3.01 -10.51 26.41
CA THR A 194 3.93 -11.65 26.65
C THR A 194 5.29 -11.59 25.94
N GLU A 195 5.52 -10.68 24.98
CA GLU A 195 6.86 -10.49 24.40
C GLU A 195 7.70 -9.52 25.25
N THR A 196 8.50 -10.11 26.14
CA THR A 196 9.50 -9.39 26.93
C THR A 196 10.52 -8.74 25.98
N PRO A 197 10.81 -7.43 26.10
CA PRO A 197 11.85 -6.79 25.27
C PRO A 197 13.19 -7.47 25.51
N ALA A 198 13.93 -7.78 24.44
CA ALA A 198 15.29 -8.28 24.53
C ALA A 198 16.15 -7.34 25.41
N PRO A 199 17.06 -7.88 26.25
CA PRO A 199 17.83 -7.05 27.16
C PRO A 199 18.70 -6.09 26.36
N ASN A 200 18.54 -4.78 26.63
CA ASN A 200 19.44 -3.73 26.16
C ASN A 200 20.89 -4.17 26.37
N ALA A 201 21.66 -4.25 25.28
CA ALA A 201 23.11 -4.34 25.31
C ALA A 201 23.70 -2.98 25.72
N THR A 202 23.42 -2.53 26.94
CA THR A 202 24.27 -1.56 27.64
C THR A 202 25.47 -2.31 28.19
N GLY A 203 26.60 -2.25 27.49
CA GLY A 203 27.85 -2.79 28.01
C GLY A 203 28.99 -2.79 26.99
N GLN A 204 29.62 -1.63 26.80
CA GLN A 204 31.07 -1.44 26.59
C GLN A 204 31.33 0.07 26.51
N SER A 205 31.51 0.71 27.66
CA SER A 205 32.78 0.91 28.39
C SER A 205 33.53 2.13 27.86
N SER A 206 33.41 3.21 28.63
CA SER A 206 34.48 4.16 28.88
C SER A 206 35.83 3.46 28.96
N GLU A 207 36.76 3.88 28.11
CA GLU A 207 38.17 4.18 28.39
C GLU A 207 38.79 4.90 27.18
#